data_AF-A0A7X5DTC1-F1
#
_entry.id   AF-A0A7X5DTC1-F1
#
_cell.length_a   1.000
_cell.length_b   1.000
_cell.length_c   1.000
_cell.angle_alpha   90.00
_cell.angle_beta   90.00
_cell.angle_gamma   90.00
#
_symmetry.space_group_name_H-M   'P 1'
#
loop_
_entity.id
_entity.type
_entity.pdbx_description
1 polymer ?
#
loop_
_entity_poly.entity_id
_entity_poly.type
_entity_poly.pdbx_seq_one_letter_code
_entity_poly.pdbx_strand_id
1 'polypeptide(L)'
;MEILFGRNRESGENVYWYPNDTSQVFHTNTGIIGTMGTGKTQFTKAMVTQLYRQQGNNFGGNRLGILIFDYKGDYNESKMDFVNAVNARVLKPHKLPFNPFSLADFKEKPQLPVHTANGFADTISRIYKLGPKQSSALLHCIIAAYKKRGILSPQRETWKYQAPTFHDVYEAYCENSEIKKNDSLYAAMDKLEQFEIFESNPAKTKSLYELLSGVVVIDLSGYDADIQSLIVAITLELFYSQMQNRGSSKVNRQYRQMTKFILVDEADNFMSEGFPALKKIMKEGREFGVGTILSTQFLQHFGSGAESYSRYIQTWAVHHVADLKKSDVEYVFHTGSAADDTERLFQDIKTLGKHQSIVKIGNSEKAVYLEDQAFWELLEEERYE
;
A
#
# COMPACT_ATOMS: atom_id res chain seq x y z
N MET A 1 -5.86 10.47 -16.78
CA MET A 1 -4.46 10.30 -16.33
C MET A 1 -3.79 9.39 -17.33
N GLU A 2 -2.62 9.77 -17.82
CA GLU A 2 -1.89 9.04 -18.85
C GLU A 2 -0.48 8.80 -18.34
N ILE A 3 -0.09 7.52 -18.19
CA ILE A 3 1.19 7.13 -17.59
C ILE A 3 1.98 6.38 -18.64
N LEU A 4 3.08 6.96 -19.12
CA LEU A 4 3.97 6.34 -20.09
C LEU A 4 4.72 5.18 -19.43
N PHE A 5 4.44 3.95 -19.87
CA PHE A 5 5.21 2.78 -19.45
C PHE A 5 6.52 2.66 -20.22
N GLY A 6 6.55 3.11 -21.47
CA GLY A 6 7.74 3.02 -22.31
C GLY A 6 7.40 3.09 -23.79
N ARG A 7 8.35 2.66 -24.63
CA ARG A 7 8.17 2.58 -26.09
C ARG A 7 8.08 1.14 -26.54
N ASN A 8 7.15 0.85 -27.43
CA ASN A 8 7.04 -0.45 -28.06
C ASN A 8 8.32 -0.76 -28.85
N ARG A 9 8.96 -1.91 -28.59
CA ARG A 9 10.24 -2.27 -29.22
C ARG A 9 10.15 -2.54 -30.72
N GLU A 10 8.97 -2.88 -31.22
CA GLU A 10 8.76 -3.15 -32.64
C GLU A 10 8.33 -1.89 -33.40
N SER A 11 7.33 -1.15 -32.89
CA SER A 11 6.79 0.03 -33.59
C SER A 11 7.48 1.34 -33.22
N GLY A 12 8.16 1.41 -32.08
CA GLY A 12 8.72 2.65 -31.52
C GLY A 12 7.66 3.57 -30.88
N GLU A 13 6.39 3.18 -30.91
CA GLU A 13 5.28 4.00 -30.39
C GLU A 13 5.22 3.99 -28.85
N ASN A 14 4.77 5.09 -28.27
CA ASN A 14 4.57 5.20 -26.83
C ASN A 14 3.44 4.29 -26.35
N VAL A 15 3.66 3.60 -25.23
CA VAL A 15 2.69 2.72 -24.60
C VAL A 15 2.28 3.31 -23.26
N TYR A 16 0.99 3.64 -23.14
CA TYR A 16 0.43 4.31 -21.97
C TYR A 16 -0.48 3.39 -21.15
N TRP A 17 -0.45 3.59 -19.85
CA TRP A 17 -1.42 3.07 -18.90
C TRP A 17 -2.36 4.17 -18.42
N TYR A 18 -3.66 3.88 -18.41
CA TYR A 18 -4.73 4.81 -18.07
C TYR A 18 -5.45 4.33 -16.81
N PRO A 19 -4.93 4.62 -15.60
CA PRO A 19 -5.46 4.05 -14.36
C PRO A 19 -6.91 4.46 -14.07
N ASN A 20 -7.36 5.59 -14.62
CA ASN A 20 -8.71 6.08 -14.40
C ASN A 20 -9.72 5.63 -15.47
N ASP A 21 -9.29 4.94 -16.55
CA ASP A 21 -10.17 4.50 -17.64
C ASP A 21 -10.69 3.07 -17.41
N THR A 22 -11.98 2.98 -17.04
CA THR A 22 -12.63 1.71 -16.70
C THR A 22 -12.94 0.82 -17.91
N SER A 23 -12.77 1.33 -19.13
CA SER A 23 -12.86 0.53 -20.36
C SER A 23 -11.59 -0.31 -20.57
N GLN A 24 -10.44 0.22 -20.13
CA GLN A 24 -9.14 -0.42 -20.27
C GLN A 24 -8.80 -1.28 -19.05
N VAL A 25 -9.09 -0.80 -17.83
CA VAL A 25 -8.78 -1.50 -16.58
C VAL A 25 -10.05 -1.73 -15.75
N PHE A 26 -10.24 -2.96 -15.27
CA PHE A 26 -11.28 -3.24 -14.29
C PHE A 26 -10.84 -2.78 -12.90
N HIS A 27 -9.57 -2.92 -12.55
CA HIS A 27 -8.97 -2.33 -11.35
C HIS A 27 -7.51 -1.96 -11.60
N THR A 28 -6.95 -1.11 -10.75
CA THR A 28 -5.63 -0.50 -10.96
C THR A 28 -4.48 -1.23 -10.26
N ASN A 29 -4.77 -2.38 -9.64
CA ASN A 29 -3.73 -3.21 -9.03
C ASN A 29 -2.74 -3.70 -10.09
N THR A 30 -1.47 -3.37 -9.86
CA THR A 30 -0.36 -3.56 -10.78
C THR A 30 0.73 -4.40 -10.11
N GLY A 31 1.22 -5.41 -10.84
CA GLY A 31 2.33 -6.26 -10.44
C GLY A 31 3.55 -6.02 -11.31
N ILE A 32 4.70 -5.85 -10.70
CA ILE A 32 5.98 -5.67 -11.38
C ILE A 32 6.90 -6.81 -10.94
N ILE A 33 7.41 -7.60 -11.87
CA ILE A 33 8.29 -8.75 -11.58
C ILE A 33 9.59 -8.68 -12.36
N GLY A 34 10.65 -9.28 -11.80
CA GLY A 34 11.99 -9.28 -12.39
C GLY A 34 13.09 -9.42 -11.36
N THR A 35 14.21 -10.05 -11.71
CA THR A 35 15.35 -10.21 -10.78
C THR A 35 16.06 -8.88 -10.48
N MET A 36 17.05 -8.90 -9.59
CA MET A 36 17.82 -7.71 -9.23
C MET A 36 18.54 -7.11 -10.45
N GLY A 37 18.56 -5.78 -10.54
CA GLY A 37 19.31 -5.06 -11.59
C GLY A 37 18.61 -4.92 -12.94
N THR A 38 17.40 -5.45 -13.12
CA THR A 38 16.68 -5.43 -14.41
C THR A 38 16.04 -4.09 -14.78
N GLY A 39 15.89 -3.18 -13.81
CA GLY A 39 15.29 -1.86 -14.04
C GLY A 39 13.98 -1.60 -13.31
N LYS A 40 13.40 -2.59 -12.62
CA LYS A 40 12.11 -2.47 -11.89
C LYS A 40 11.97 -1.20 -11.08
N THR A 41 12.90 -0.93 -10.15
CA THR A 41 12.83 0.25 -9.27
C THR A 41 12.80 1.56 -10.06
N GLN A 42 13.48 1.61 -11.21
CA GLN A 42 13.52 2.79 -12.07
C GLN A 42 12.20 2.97 -12.83
N PHE A 43 11.62 1.88 -13.33
CA PHE A 43 10.27 1.86 -13.90
C PHE A 43 9.21 2.24 -12.85
N THR A 44 9.27 1.67 -11.64
CA THR A 44 8.34 1.96 -10.54
C THR A 44 8.41 3.43 -10.12
N LYS A 45 9.63 3.99 -9.96
CA LYS A 45 9.82 5.42 -9.67
C LYS A 45 9.25 6.31 -10.76
N ALA A 46 9.48 5.98 -12.04
CA ALA A 46 8.91 6.71 -13.16
C ALA A 46 7.38 6.69 -13.11
N MET A 47 6.80 5.51 -12.89
CA MET A 47 5.35 5.33 -12.82
C MET A 47 4.72 6.15 -11.68
N VAL A 48 5.30 6.12 -10.47
CA VAL A 48 4.83 6.93 -9.32
C VAL A 48 4.98 8.42 -9.59
N THR A 49 6.10 8.83 -10.15
CA THR A 49 6.36 10.24 -10.46
C THR A 49 5.34 10.77 -11.47
N GLN A 50 5.06 10.00 -12.52
CA GLN A 50 4.03 10.32 -13.48
C GLN A 50 2.63 10.33 -12.86
N LEU A 51 2.27 9.36 -11.99
CA LEU A 51 0.99 9.36 -11.28
C LEU A 51 0.79 10.64 -10.45
N TYR A 52 1.85 11.08 -9.76
CA TYR A 52 1.84 12.32 -9.00
C TYR A 52 1.69 13.55 -9.90
N ARG A 53 2.45 13.66 -11.00
CA ARG A 53 2.38 14.79 -11.94
C ARG A 53 1.04 14.85 -12.67
N GLN A 54 0.47 13.69 -13.02
CA GLN A 54 -0.80 13.55 -13.73
C GLN A 54 -2.02 13.69 -12.83
N GLN A 55 -1.87 13.98 -11.53
CA GLN A 55 -3.00 14.12 -10.60
C GLN A 55 -3.98 15.23 -11.01
N GLY A 56 -3.53 16.24 -11.78
CA GLY A 56 -4.42 17.26 -12.36
C GLY A 56 -5.41 16.68 -13.38
N ASN A 57 -5.04 15.59 -14.05
CA ASN A 57 -5.85 14.85 -15.01
C ASN A 57 -6.64 13.68 -14.35
N ASN A 58 -6.74 13.68 -13.02
CA ASN A 58 -7.53 12.73 -12.27
C ASN A 58 -9.03 13.08 -12.36
N PHE A 59 -9.86 12.08 -12.64
CA PHE A 59 -11.29 12.31 -12.77
C PHE A 59 -11.89 12.87 -11.47
N GLY A 60 -12.67 13.94 -11.59
CA GLY A 60 -13.25 14.64 -10.44
C GLY A 60 -12.28 15.55 -9.67
N GLY A 61 -11.04 15.75 -10.15
CA GLY A 61 -10.12 16.82 -9.73
C GLY A 61 -9.48 16.67 -8.35
N ASN A 62 -9.66 15.53 -7.68
CA ASN A 62 -9.09 15.30 -6.35
C ASN A 62 -7.60 14.95 -6.44
N ARG A 63 -6.81 15.45 -5.48
CA ARG A 63 -5.40 15.08 -5.34
C ARG A 63 -5.26 13.59 -5.04
N LEU A 64 -4.26 12.97 -5.67
CA LEU A 64 -3.92 11.57 -5.44
C LEU A 64 -3.06 11.45 -4.18
N GLY A 65 -3.38 10.49 -3.31
CA GLY A 65 -2.48 10.09 -2.22
C GLY A 65 -1.70 8.84 -2.60
N ILE A 66 -0.40 8.78 -2.33
CA ILE A 66 0.41 7.59 -2.57
C ILE A 66 1.12 7.25 -1.27
N LEU A 67 0.87 6.07 -0.73
CA LEU A 67 1.59 5.52 0.42
C LEU A 67 2.66 4.56 -0.09
N ILE A 68 3.92 4.79 0.25
CA ILE A 68 5.05 3.94 -0.12
C ILE A 68 5.63 3.31 1.15
N PHE A 69 5.74 1.99 1.19
CA PHE A 69 6.54 1.29 2.19
C PHE A 69 7.93 1.00 1.61
N ASP A 70 8.96 1.70 2.12
CA ASP A 70 10.32 1.64 1.59
C ASP A 70 11.22 0.78 2.48
N TYR A 71 11.44 -0.48 2.07
CA TYR A 71 12.24 -1.44 2.82
C TYR A 71 13.76 -1.30 2.59
N LYS A 72 14.17 -0.76 1.44
CA LYS A 72 15.59 -0.71 1.03
C LYS A 72 16.17 0.69 0.97
N GLY A 73 15.35 1.72 1.14
CA GLY A 73 15.78 3.11 1.10
C GLY A 73 15.85 3.67 -0.32
N ASP A 74 15.08 3.10 -1.25
CA ASP A 74 15.06 3.57 -2.63
C ASP A 74 14.16 4.80 -2.84
N TYR A 75 13.32 5.16 -1.88
CA TYR A 75 12.32 6.23 -1.98
C TYR A 75 12.47 7.27 -0.87
N ASN A 76 13.49 7.14 -0.03
CA ASN A 76 13.70 7.94 1.18
C ASN A 76 14.73 9.08 0.99
N GLU A 77 15.20 9.62 2.13
CA GLU A 77 16.12 10.75 2.15
C GLU A 77 17.48 10.49 1.47
N SER A 78 17.84 9.23 1.20
CA SER A 78 19.04 8.87 0.45
C SER A 78 18.90 9.09 -1.07
N LYS A 79 17.66 9.25 -1.57
CA LYS A 79 17.31 9.43 -3.00
C LYS A 79 16.54 10.74 -3.21
N MET A 80 17.27 11.85 -3.06
CA MET A 80 16.69 13.20 -3.18
C MET A 80 16.11 13.52 -4.55
N ASP A 81 16.62 12.90 -5.61
CA ASP A 81 16.06 12.96 -6.95
C ASP A 81 14.58 12.55 -6.95
N PHE A 82 14.25 11.40 -6.35
CA PHE A 82 12.86 10.94 -6.21
C PHE A 82 12.05 11.83 -5.26
N VAL A 83 12.57 12.10 -4.06
CA VAL A 83 11.84 12.88 -3.04
C VAL A 83 11.44 14.25 -3.59
N ASN A 84 12.32 14.93 -4.31
CA ASN A 84 12.04 16.24 -4.91
C ASN A 84 11.06 16.12 -6.09
N ALA A 85 11.21 15.11 -6.95
CA ALA A 85 10.38 14.94 -8.14
C ALA A 85 8.88 14.75 -7.82
N VAL A 86 8.56 14.22 -6.63
CA VAL A 86 7.18 13.99 -6.18
C VAL A 86 6.80 14.78 -4.92
N ASN A 87 7.68 15.65 -4.43
CA ASN A 87 7.55 16.35 -3.16
C ASN A 87 7.13 15.41 -2.01
N ALA A 88 7.86 14.30 -1.87
CA ALA A 88 7.52 13.24 -0.93
C ALA A 88 7.69 13.70 0.53
N ARG A 89 6.73 13.35 1.37
CA ARG A 89 6.90 13.41 2.82
C ARG A 89 7.45 12.08 3.32
N VAL A 90 8.73 12.05 3.68
CA VAL A 90 9.37 10.87 4.27
C VAL A 90 9.10 10.84 5.77
N LEU A 91 8.61 9.70 6.26
CA LEU A 91 8.30 9.42 7.65
C LEU A 91 9.14 8.24 8.10
N LYS A 92 9.72 8.36 9.29
CA LYS A 92 10.42 7.26 9.94
C LYS A 92 9.47 6.57 10.93
N PRO A 93 9.69 5.29 11.26
CA PRO A 93 9.13 4.54 12.40
C PRO A 93 9.26 5.17 13.80
N HIS A 94 9.12 6.49 13.92
CA HIS A 94 9.24 7.24 15.16
C HIS A 94 8.32 8.45 15.06
N LYS A 95 7.45 8.63 16.06
CA LYS A 95 6.46 9.72 16.16
C LYS A 95 5.65 9.90 14.88
N LEU A 96 5.13 8.78 14.36
CA LEU A 96 4.28 8.79 13.18
C LEU A 96 3.08 9.73 13.43
N PRO A 97 2.86 10.71 12.53
CA PRO A 97 1.94 11.83 12.77
C PRO A 97 0.47 11.47 12.45
N PHE A 98 0.11 10.19 12.60
CA PHE A 98 -1.26 9.72 12.46
C PHE A 98 -1.68 8.94 13.70
N ASN A 99 -2.91 9.13 14.12
CA ASN A 99 -3.44 8.48 15.31
C ASN A 99 -4.25 7.22 14.92
N PRO A 100 -3.86 6.00 15.38
CA PRO A 100 -4.61 4.78 15.12
C PRO A 100 -6.02 4.79 15.70
N PHE A 101 -6.29 5.64 16.69
CA PHE A 101 -7.59 5.77 17.36
C PHE A 101 -8.41 6.97 16.85
N SER A 102 -7.97 7.62 15.77
CA SER A 102 -8.73 8.72 15.19
C SER A 102 -10.10 8.25 14.72
N LEU A 103 -11.14 9.00 15.09
CA LEU A 103 -12.52 8.82 14.66
C LEU A 103 -12.92 9.81 13.56
N ALA A 104 -11.96 10.60 13.05
CA ALA A 104 -12.18 11.54 11.96
C ALA A 104 -12.44 10.80 10.64
N ASP A 105 -13.24 11.40 9.75
CA ASP A 105 -13.64 10.88 8.43
C ASP A 105 -14.71 9.76 8.41
N PHE A 106 -15.24 9.31 9.56
CA PHE A 106 -16.24 8.23 9.61
C PHE A 106 -17.67 8.80 9.63
N LYS A 107 -18.48 8.46 8.63
CA LYS A 107 -19.79 9.10 8.48
C LYS A 107 -20.95 8.42 9.22
N GLU A 108 -21.01 7.08 9.29
CA GLU A 108 -22.30 6.43 9.62
C GLU A 108 -22.25 5.12 10.44
N LYS A 109 -21.09 4.67 10.94
CA LYS A 109 -21.00 3.38 11.65
C LYS A 109 -21.44 3.48 13.12
N PRO A 110 -22.48 2.76 13.59
CA PRO A 110 -22.81 2.69 15.01
C PRO A 110 -21.64 2.14 15.83
N GLN A 111 -21.49 2.55 17.09
CA GLN A 111 -20.43 2.05 17.99
C GLN A 111 -19.01 2.23 17.43
N LEU A 112 -18.77 3.30 16.67
CA LEU A 112 -17.51 3.53 15.98
C LEU A 112 -16.27 3.40 16.88
N PRO A 113 -16.21 3.99 18.10
CA PRO A 113 -15.04 3.83 18.97
C PRO A 113 -14.73 2.37 19.29
N VAL A 114 -15.75 1.52 19.45
CA VAL A 114 -15.58 0.09 19.71
C VAL A 114 -15.03 -0.62 18.48
N HIS A 115 -15.54 -0.30 17.28
CA HIS A 115 -15.02 -0.88 16.05
C HIS A 115 -13.57 -0.49 15.78
N THR A 116 -13.20 0.77 16.00
CA THR A 116 -11.82 1.24 15.87
C THR A 116 -10.91 0.56 16.89
N ALA A 117 -11.34 0.48 18.15
CA ALA A 117 -10.61 -0.22 19.20
C ALA A 117 -10.41 -1.71 18.90
N ASN A 118 -11.46 -2.39 18.42
CA ASN A 118 -11.42 -3.80 18.06
C ASN A 118 -10.49 -4.05 16.87
N GLY A 119 -10.54 -3.21 15.83
CA GLY A 119 -9.65 -3.34 14.67
C GLY A 119 -8.17 -3.23 15.07
N PHE A 120 -7.83 -2.27 15.95
CA PHE A 120 -6.47 -2.17 16.47
C PHE A 120 -6.09 -3.40 17.32
N ALA A 121 -6.97 -3.80 18.25
CA ALA A 121 -6.73 -4.96 19.11
C ALA A 121 -6.55 -6.26 18.31
N ASP A 122 -7.34 -6.49 17.26
CA ASP A 122 -7.24 -7.65 16.37
C ASP A 122 -5.91 -7.66 15.61
N THR A 123 -5.45 -6.50 15.15
CA THR A 123 -4.15 -6.36 14.47
C THR A 123 -3.00 -6.72 15.40
N ILE A 124 -2.95 -6.13 16.60
CA ILE A 124 -1.94 -6.47 17.61
C ILE A 124 -2.04 -7.95 18.00
N SER A 125 -3.28 -8.48 18.14
CA SER A 125 -3.52 -9.88 18.48
C SER A 125 -2.95 -10.85 17.45
N ARG A 126 -3.02 -10.51 16.16
CA ARG A 126 -2.47 -11.33 15.08
C ARG A 126 -0.95 -11.34 15.09
N ILE A 127 -0.33 -10.16 15.24
CA ILE A 127 1.13 -10.00 15.17
C ILE A 127 1.81 -10.67 16.36
N TYR A 128 1.28 -10.43 17.58
CA TYR A 128 1.84 -10.97 18.82
C TYR A 128 1.20 -12.29 19.25
N LYS A 129 0.32 -12.87 18.42
CA LYS A 129 -0.41 -14.12 18.68
C LYS A 129 -1.10 -14.11 20.05
N LEU A 130 -1.78 -13.01 20.36
CA LEU A 130 -2.44 -12.82 21.64
C LEU A 130 -3.62 -13.79 21.81
N GLY A 131 -3.76 -14.33 23.02
CA GLY A 131 -4.92 -15.12 23.41
C GLY A 131 -6.17 -14.25 23.64
N PRO A 132 -7.38 -14.84 23.69
CA PRO A 132 -8.64 -14.09 23.83
C PRO A 132 -8.69 -13.15 25.05
N LYS A 133 -8.10 -13.56 26.18
CA LYS A 133 -8.02 -12.72 27.39
C LYS A 133 -7.18 -11.46 27.18
N GLN A 134 -6.03 -11.61 26.51
CA GLN A 134 -5.12 -10.51 26.20
C GLN A 134 -5.76 -9.54 25.20
N SER A 135 -6.37 -10.07 24.13
CA SER A 135 -7.10 -9.27 23.15
C SER A 135 -8.23 -8.45 23.79
N SER A 136 -9.04 -9.08 24.65
CA SER A 136 -10.09 -8.40 25.41
C SER A 136 -9.55 -7.35 26.38
N ALA A 137 -8.42 -7.63 27.05
CA ALA A 137 -7.77 -6.67 27.93
C ALA A 137 -7.31 -5.42 27.15
N LEU A 138 -6.67 -5.60 25.99
CA LEU A 138 -6.26 -4.50 25.13
C LEU A 138 -7.47 -3.68 24.64
N LEU A 139 -8.53 -4.33 24.17
CA LEU A 139 -9.77 -3.67 23.78
C LEU A 139 -10.34 -2.80 24.92
N HIS A 140 -10.39 -3.33 26.14
CA HIS A 140 -10.86 -2.58 27.30
C HIS A 140 -9.96 -1.38 27.65
N CYS A 141 -8.64 -1.50 27.50
CA CYS A 141 -7.71 -0.38 27.70
C CYS A 141 -7.98 0.75 26.71
N ILE A 142 -8.18 0.41 25.43
CA ILE A 142 -8.50 1.41 24.39
C ILE A 142 -9.85 2.09 24.68
N ILE A 143 -10.88 1.32 25.06
CA ILE A 143 -12.18 1.87 25.43
C ILE A 143 -12.08 2.77 26.68
N ALA A 144 -11.27 2.40 27.66
CA ALA A 144 -11.02 3.22 28.84
C ALA A 144 -10.35 4.55 28.47
N ALA A 145 -9.37 4.52 27.56
CA ALA A 145 -8.72 5.74 27.06
C ALA A 145 -9.71 6.67 26.32
N TYR A 146 -10.61 6.13 25.50
CA TYR A 146 -11.71 6.92 24.90
C TYR A 146 -12.58 7.57 25.97
N LYS A 147 -13.00 6.82 27.00
CA LYS A 147 -13.84 7.34 28.10
C LYS A 147 -13.12 8.46 28.86
N LYS A 148 -11.82 8.32 29.13
CA LYS A 148 -11.00 9.39 29.76
C LYS A 148 -10.98 10.67 28.92
N ARG A 149 -11.04 10.56 27.60
CA ARG A 149 -11.17 11.69 26.66
C ARG A 149 -12.63 12.17 26.48
N GLY A 150 -13.58 11.66 27.26
CA GLY A 150 -14.99 12.02 27.17
C GLY A 150 -15.73 11.45 25.95
N ILE A 151 -15.14 10.49 25.25
CA ILE A 151 -15.71 9.85 24.07
C ILE A 151 -16.49 8.60 24.51
N LEU A 152 -17.80 8.61 24.26
CA LEU A 152 -18.71 7.53 24.62
C LEU A 152 -19.28 6.87 23.37
N SER A 153 -19.12 5.56 23.24
CA SER A 153 -19.57 4.80 22.06
C SER A 153 -21.06 4.93 21.74
N PRO A 154 -21.99 5.05 22.72
CA PRO A 154 -23.40 5.30 22.42
C PRO A 154 -23.72 6.73 21.99
N GLN A 155 -22.84 7.71 22.25
CA GLN A 155 -23.11 9.15 22.05
C GLN A 155 -22.26 9.72 20.90
N ARG A 156 -22.84 9.79 19.71
CA ARG A 156 -22.14 10.18 18.47
C ARG A 156 -21.56 11.60 18.54
N GLU A 157 -22.22 12.48 19.27
CA GLU A 157 -21.84 13.88 19.44
C GLU A 157 -20.48 14.04 20.12
N THR A 158 -20.05 13.03 20.88
CA THR A 158 -18.75 13.01 21.57
C THR A 158 -17.61 12.58 20.66
N TRP A 159 -17.88 11.96 19.51
CA TRP A 159 -16.83 11.42 18.62
C TRP A 159 -16.02 12.51 17.91
N LYS A 160 -16.49 13.76 17.98
CA LYS A 160 -15.74 14.95 17.51
C LYS A 160 -14.65 15.40 18.48
N TYR A 161 -14.64 14.87 19.71
CA TYR A 161 -13.58 15.17 20.66
C TYR A 161 -12.27 14.55 20.22
N GLN A 162 -11.18 15.09 20.75
CA GLN A 162 -9.85 14.61 20.44
C GLN A 162 -9.68 13.15 20.91
N ALA A 163 -9.42 12.25 19.96
CA ALA A 163 -9.21 10.85 20.22
C ALA A 163 -7.97 10.61 21.11
N PRO A 164 -7.96 9.53 21.92
CA PRO A 164 -6.78 9.16 22.70
C PRO A 164 -5.61 8.80 21.79
N THR A 165 -4.38 8.97 22.29
CA THR A 165 -3.17 8.47 21.60
C THR A 165 -2.79 7.08 22.08
N PHE A 166 -1.77 6.48 21.46
CA PHE A 166 -1.23 5.21 21.95
C PHE A 166 -0.69 5.33 23.39
N HIS A 167 -0.06 6.46 23.72
CA HIS A 167 0.39 6.74 25.07
C HIS A 167 -0.77 6.70 26.09
N ASP A 168 -1.93 7.32 25.78
CA ASP A 168 -3.11 7.27 26.67
C ASP A 168 -3.60 5.82 26.90
N VAL A 169 -3.51 4.97 25.87
CA VAL A 169 -3.88 3.54 25.98
C VAL A 169 -2.84 2.78 26.80
N TYR A 170 -1.55 3.08 26.62
CA TYR A 170 -0.47 2.49 27.40
C TYR A 170 -0.57 2.85 28.89
N GLU A 171 -0.90 4.11 29.22
CA GLU A 171 -1.18 4.52 30.59
C GLU A 171 -2.38 3.75 31.17
N ALA A 172 -3.49 3.65 30.43
CA ALA A 172 -4.65 2.87 30.87
C ALA A 172 -4.33 1.39 31.08
N TYR A 173 -3.44 0.82 30.26
CA TYR A 173 -2.91 -0.53 30.43
C TYR A 173 -2.03 -0.65 31.68
N CYS A 174 -1.17 0.33 31.95
CA CYS A 174 -0.28 0.36 33.10
C CYS A 174 -1.04 0.56 34.43
N GLU A 175 -2.12 1.33 34.45
CA GLU A 175 -2.93 1.52 35.65
C GLU A 175 -3.77 0.30 36.02
N ASN A 176 -4.04 -0.60 35.06
CA ASN A 176 -4.88 -1.76 35.30
C ASN A 176 -4.09 -2.91 35.97
N SER A 177 -4.24 -3.05 37.29
CA SER A 177 -3.59 -4.09 38.09
C SER A 177 -4.08 -5.51 37.84
N GLU A 178 -5.23 -5.70 37.18
CA GLU A 178 -5.76 -7.02 36.85
C GLU A 178 -5.06 -7.64 35.64
N ILE A 179 -4.38 -6.82 34.82
CA ILE A 179 -3.66 -7.29 33.64
C ILE A 179 -2.29 -7.83 34.07
N LYS A 180 -1.96 -9.03 33.59
CA LYS A 180 -0.63 -9.62 33.77
C LYS A 180 0.38 -8.91 32.87
N LYS A 181 1.47 -8.39 33.45
CA LYS A 181 2.49 -7.59 32.75
C LYS A 181 3.79 -8.35 32.50
N ASN A 182 3.67 -9.60 32.08
CA ASN A 182 4.81 -10.49 31.81
C ASN A 182 4.49 -11.45 30.67
N ASP A 183 3.65 -11.01 29.74
CA ASP A 183 3.12 -11.81 28.64
C ASP A 183 3.32 -11.12 27.28
N SER A 184 2.81 -11.73 26.22
CA SER A 184 2.92 -11.20 24.85
C SER A 184 2.21 -9.87 24.65
N LEU A 185 1.17 -9.55 25.43
CA LEU A 185 0.53 -8.23 25.37
C LEU A 185 1.43 -7.17 25.99
N TYR A 186 2.08 -7.47 27.13
CA TYR A 186 3.08 -6.59 27.71
C TYR A 186 4.19 -6.28 26.70
N ALA A 187 4.77 -7.31 26.07
CA ALA A 187 5.82 -7.13 25.07
C ALA A 187 5.37 -6.23 23.90
N ALA A 188 4.13 -6.37 23.43
CA ALA A 188 3.58 -5.54 22.37
C ALA A 188 3.42 -4.08 22.78
N MET A 189 2.80 -3.85 23.94
CA MET A 189 2.51 -2.51 24.45
C MET A 189 3.80 -1.77 24.80
N ASP A 190 4.71 -2.44 25.49
CA ASP A 190 6.01 -1.91 25.90
C ASP A 190 6.87 -1.57 24.68
N LYS A 191 6.88 -2.43 23.65
CA LYS A 191 7.62 -2.14 22.42
C LYS A 191 7.08 -0.92 21.67
N LEU A 192 5.77 -0.83 21.46
CA LEU A 192 5.16 0.32 20.78
C LEU A 192 5.44 1.64 21.52
N GLU A 193 5.44 1.61 22.84
CA GLU A 193 5.71 2.78 23.69
C GLU A 193 7.18 3.17 23.69
N GLN A 194 8.09 2.22 23.95
CA GLN A 194 9.54 2.50 24.05
C GLN A 194 10.12 3.03 22.74
N PHE A 195 9.64 2.53 21.60
CA PHE A 195 10.07 3.03 20.29
C PHE A 195 9.35 4.32 19.88
N GLU A 196 8.42 4.84 20.70
CA GLU A 196 7.60 6.02 20.42
C GLU A 196 7.02 5.98 18.99
N ILE A 197 6.48 4.83 18.56
CA ILE A 197 6.11 4.62 17.15
C ILE A 197 5.10 5.66 16.67
N PHE A 198 4.11 5.98 17.51
CA PHE A 198 3.06 6.96 17.22
C PHE A 198 3.27 8.24 18.02
N GLU A 199 2.93 9.38 17.41
CA GLU A 199 2.97 10.67 18.11
C GLU A 199 2.03 10.68 19.33
N SER A 200 2.59 11.01 20.49
CA SER A 200 1.90 10.97 21.79
C SER A 200 1.08 12.24 22.06
N ASN A 201 1.38 13.35 21.38
CA ASN A 201 0.58 14.57 21.46
C ASN A 201 -0.54 14.56 20.40
N PRO A 202 -1.81 14.41 20.80
CA PRO A 202 -2.88 14.29 19.82
C PRO A 202 -3.10 15.57 18.98
N ALA A 203 -2.61 16.74 19.40
CA ALA A 203 -2.67 17.97 18.59
C ALA A 203 -1.72 17.96 17.38
N LYS A 204 -0.72 17.06 17.39
CA LYS A 204 0.22 16.85 16.29
C LYS A 204 -0.18 15.67 15.38
N THR A 205 -1.31 15.02 15.67
CA THR A 205 -1.79 13.86 14.90
C THR A 205 -2.87 14.25 13.89
N LYS A 206 -2.97 13.46 12.81
CA LYS A 206 -4.05 13.53 11.81
C LYS A 206 -4.65 12.15 11.56
N SER A 207 -5.71 12.06 10.75
CA SER A 207 -6.09 10.77 10.16
C SER A 207 -5.03 10.34 9.12
N LEU A 208 -4.93 9.03 8.85
CA LEU A 208 -4.01 8.53 7.83
C LEU A 208 -4.40 9.07 6.45
N TYR A 209 -5.69 9.13 6.12
CA TYR A 209 -6.16 9.65 4.83
C TYR A 209 -5.91 11.15 4.63
N GLU A 210 -6.00 11.95 5.69
CA GLU A 210 -5.60 13.36 5.68
C GLU A 210 -4.09 13.52 5.48
N LEU A 211 -3.29 12.66 6.12
CA LEU A 211 -1.85 12.61 5.94
C LEU A 211 -1.47 12.26 4.49
N LEU A 212 -2.21 11.35 3.87
CA LEU A 212 -2.00 10.87 2.49
C LEU A 212 -2.48 11.86 1.41
N SER A 213 -2.16 13.15 1.52
CA SER A 213 -2.39 14.13 0.43
C SER A 213 -1.06 14.38 -0.31
N GLY A 214 -0.87 13.71 -1.45
CA GLY A 214 0.43 13.61 -2.14
C GLY A 214 1.16 12.30 -1.81
N VAL A 215 2.48 12.29 -1.99
CA VAL A 215 3.31 11.09 -1.76
C VAL A 215 3.83 11.09 -0.32
N VAL A 216 3.56 10.00 0.41
CA VAL A 216 4.07 9.75 1.76
C VAL A 216 4.86 8.45 1.72
N VAL A 217 6.12 8.52 2.16
CA VAL A 217 7.02 7.37 2.25
C VAL A 217 7.18 7.02 3.71
N ILE A 218 6.91 5.76 4.07
CA ILE A 218 7.31 5.21 5.36
C ILE A 218 8.65 4.49 5.12
N ASP A 219 9.72 5.12 5.60
CA ASP A 219 11.09 4.63 5.49
C ASP A 219 11.34 3.54 6.54
N LEU A 220 11.26 2.29 6.10
CA LEU A 220 11.48 1.11 6.92
C LEU A 220 12.92 0.61 6.84
N SER A 221 13.77 1.24 6.04
CA SER A 221 15.14 0.81 5.83
C SER A 221 15.96 0.88 7.12
N GLY A 222 16.68 -0.19 7.44
CA GLY A 222 17.51 -0.29 8.63
C GLY A 222 16.77 -0.56 9.95
N TYR A 223 15.45 -0.75 9.93
CA TYR A 223 14.68 -1.16 11.11
C TYR A 223 14.53 -2.68 11.21
N ASP A 224 14.36 -3.19 12.43
CA ASP A 224 14.12 -4.60 12.68
C ASP A 224 12.82 -5.09 12.01
N ALA A 225 12.86 -6.30 11.47
CA ALA A 225 11.75 -6.87 10.71
C ALA A 225 10.42 -6.86 11.49
N ASP A 226 10.45 -7.10 12.80
CA ASP A 226 9.24 -7.10 13.61
C ASP A 226 8.63 -5.70 13.81
N ILE A 227 9.44 -4.63 13.84
CA ILE A 227 8.97 -3.23 13.81
C ILE A 227 8.37 -2.91 12.44
N GLN A 228 9.04 -3.33 11.36
CA GLN A 228 8.55 -3.15 10.00
C GLN A 228 7.16 -3.79 9.83
N SER A 229 7.03 -5.09 10.16
CA SER A 229 5.77 -5.83 10.12
C SER A 229 4.67 -5.15 10.94
N LEU A 230 5.01 -4.65 12.13
CA LEU A 230 4.06 -4.00 13.03
C LEU A 230 3.51 -2.70 12.45
N ILE A 231 4.38 -1.82 11.98
CA ILE A 231 3.98 -0.53 11.39
C ILE A 231 3.16 -0.75 10.14
N VAL A 232 3.59 -1.66 9.27
CA VAL A 232 2.90 -2.00 8.03
C VAL A 232 1.51 -2.55 8.32
N ALA A 233 1.39 -3.52 9.22
CA ALA A 233 0.11 -4.12 9.57
C ALA A 233 -0.87 -3.09 10.15
N ILE A 234 -0.43 -2.26 11.09
CA ILE A 234 -1.27 -1.20 11.68
C ILE A 234 -1.67 -0.19 10.59
N THR A 235 -0.71 0.28 9.78
CA THR A 235 -0.97 1.27 8.73
C THR A 235 -1.96 0.76 7.69
N LEU A 236 -1.81 -0.50 7.24
CA LEU A 236 -2.72 -1.13 6.29
C LEU A 236 -4.13 -1.33 6.86
N GLU A 237 -4.25 -1.72 8.14
CA GLU A 237 -5.55 -1.88 8.79
C GLU A 237 -6.26 -0.52 8.92
N LEU A 238 -5.53 0.54 9.33
CA LEU A 238 -6.06 1.89 9.37
C LEU A 238 -6.45 2.39 7.98
N PHE A 239 -5.63 2.11 6.97
CA PHE A 239 -5.91 2.46 5.58
C PHE A 239 -7.21 1.80 5.13
N TYR A 240 -7.36 0.49 5.33
CA TYR A 240 -8.56 -0.25 4.94
C TYR A 240 -9.80 0.25 5.68
N SER A 241 -9.69 0.47 7.00
CA SER A 241 -10.79 1.02 7.79
C SER A 241 -11.22 2.39 7.25
N GLN A 242 -10.30 3.32 7.03
CA GLN A 242 -10.64 4.65 6.52
C GLN A 242 -11.14 4.63 5.07
N MET A 243 -10.66 3.69 4.24
CA MET A 243 -11.15 3.44 2.90
C MET A 243 -12.66 3.14 2.91
N GLN A 244 -13.09 2.15 3.72
CA GLN A 244 -14.49 1.74 3.82
C GLN A 244 -15.41 2.89 4.29
N ASN A 245 -14.88 3.79 5.12
CA ASN A 245 -15.69 4.84 5.75
C ASN A 245 -15.85 6.12 4.91
N ARG A 246 -14.95 6.37 3.95
CA ARG A 246 -15.11 7.50 3.02
C ARG A 246 -16.20 7.28 1.97
N GLY A 247 -16.55 6.03 1.68
CA GLY A 247 -17.52 5.66 0.65
C GLY A 247 -16.92 5.66 -0.76
N SER A 248 -17.71 5.20 -1.73
CA SER A 248 -17.25 4.95 -3.10
C SER A 248 -16.71 6.22 -3.78
N SER A 249 -15.69 6.05 -4.63
CA SER A 249 -15.16 7.16 -5.42
C SER A 249 -16.12 7.59 -6.54
N LYS A 250 -15.97 8.84 -7.01
CA LYS A 250 -16.74 9.36 -8.14
C LYS A 250 -16.51 8.49 -9.38
N VAL A 251 -17.57 8.23 -10.13
CA VAL A 251 -17.52 7.44 -11.37
C VAL A 251 -18.47 8.06 -12.40
N ASN A 252 -18.08 8.02 -13.68
CA ASN A 252 -18.97 8.25 -14.81
C ASN A 252 -18.95 7.03 -15.74
N ARG A 253 -19.47 7.16 -16.97
CA ARG A 253 -19.55 6.04 -17.93
C ARG A 253 -18.20 5.41 -18.30
N GLN A 254 -17.11 6.18 -18.27
CA GLN A 254 -15.77 5.72 -18.70
C GLN A 254 -14.73 5.85 -17.60
N TYR A 255 -14.77 6.92 -16.81
CA TYR A 255 -13.73 7.25 -15.84
C TYR A 255 -14.17 7.03 -14.40
N ARG A 256 -13.23 6.48 -13.62
CA ARG A 256 -13.32 6.42 -12.17
C ARG A 256 -12.26 7.31 -11.55
N GLN A 257 -12.64 8.01 -10.49
CA GLN A 257 -11.73 8.82 -9.71
C GLN A 257 -10.76 7.94 -8.95
N MET A 258 -9.47 8.23 -9.08
CA MET A 258 -8.42 7.65 -8.24
C MET A 258 -8.28 8.47 -6.97
N THR A 259 -8.25 7.82 -5.81
CA THR A 259 -8.16 8.50 -4.52
C THR A 259 -6.80 8.23 -3.88
N LYS A 260 -6.36 6.96 -3.87
CA LYS A 260 -5.11 6.53 -3.22
C LYS A 260 -4.40 5.41 -4.00
N PHE A 261 -3.09 5.32 -3.83
CA PHE A 261 -2.30 4.13 -4.16
C PHE A 261 -1.50 3.67 -2.95
N ILE A 262 -1.28 2.36 -2.85
CA ILE A 262 -0.27 1.77 -1.98
C ILE A 262 0.81 1.15 -2.87
N LEU A 263 2.06 1.56 -2.66
CA LEU A 263 3.23 0.99 -3.29
C LEU A 263 4.04 0.21 -2.25
N VAL A 264 4.42 -1.01 -2.62
CA VAL A 264 5.48 -1.76 -1.95
C VAL A 264 6.47 -2.19 -3.02
N ASP A 265 7.69 -1.65 -2.97
CA ASP A 265 8.78 -2.10 -3.81
C ASP A 265 9.56 -3.20 -3.09
N GLU A 266 10.07 -4.16 -3.87
CA GLU A 266 10.75 -5.36 -3.40
C GLU A 266 10.01 -6.07 -2.26
N ALA A 267 8.71 -6.26 -2.49
CA ALA A 267 7.75 -6.80 -1.55
C ALA A 267 7.94 -8.32 -1.29
N ASP A 268 9.10 -8.90 -1.56
CA ASP A 268 9.35 -10.34 -1.46
C ASP A 268 8.99 -10.88 -0.06
N ASN A 269 9.58 -10.28 0.98
CA ASN A 269 9.29 -10.64 2.37
C ASN A 269 7.90 -10.18 2.80
N PHE A 270 7.54 -8.94 2.45
CA PHE A 270 6.24 -8.32 2.77
C PHE A 270 5.05 -9.20 2.32
N MET A 271 5.12 -9.81 1.14
CA MET A 271 4.02 -10.61 0.63
C MET A 271 3.90 -11.95 1.36
N SER A 272 5.03 -12.55 1.75
CA SER A 272 5.05 -13.79 2.53
C SER A 272 4.51 -13.63 3.96
N GLU A 273 4.60 -12.43 4.55
CA GLU A 273 4.00 -12.12 5.85
C GLU A 273 2.46 -12.19 5.83
N GLY A 274 1.84 -11.97 4.67
CA GLY A 274 0.42 -12.21 4.48
C GLY A 274 -0.48 -11.22 5.22
N PHE A 275 -0.47 -9.94 4.84
CA PHE A 275 -1.33 -8.90 5.44
C PHE A 275 -2.81 -9.01 4.99
N PRO A 276 -3.75 -9.37 5.88
CA PRO A 276 -5.15 -9.52 5.49
C PRO A 276 -5.80 -8.22 5.01
N ALA A 277 -5.41 -7.09 5.61
CA ALA A 277 -5.87 -5.77 5.20
C ALA A 277 -5.50 -5.45 3.75
N LEU A 278 -4.28 -5.79 3.32
CA LEU A 278 -3.87 -5.59 1.92
C LEU A 278 -4.74 -6.38 0.95
N LYS A 279 -5.04 -7.65 1.26
CA LYS A 279 -5.91 -8.48 0.40
C LYS A 279 -7.30 -7.85 0.25
N LYS A 280 -7.88 -7.37 1.35
CA LYS A 280 -9.18 -6.67 1.31
C LYS A 280 -9.09 -5.38 0.50
N ILE A 281 -8.02 -4.60 0.66
CA ILE A 281 -7.77 -3.40 -0.15
C ILE A 281 -7.67 -3.76 -1.64
N MET A 282 -6.90 -4.77 -2.02
CA MET A 282 -6.78 -5.18 -3.43
C MET A 282 -8.11 -5.66 -4.01
N LYS A 283 -8.93 -6.37 -3.21
CA LYS A 283 -10.21 -6.93 -3.64
C LYS A 283 -11.32 -5.86 -3.76
N GLU A 284 -11.39 -4.93 -2.81
CA GLU A 284 -12.49 -3.97 -2.67
C GLU A 284 -12.11 -2.56 -3.14
N GLY A 285 -10.81 -2.25 -3.21
CA GLY A 285 -10.27 -0.90 -3.41
C GLY A 285 -10.73 -0.20 -4.68
N ARG A 286 -11.07 -0.96 -5.72
CA ARG A 286 -11.65 -0.43 -6.96
C ARG A 286 -12.83 0.50 -6.69
N GLU A 287 -13.76 0.10 -5.83
CA GLU A 287 -14.95 0.91 -5.52
C GLU A 287 -14.59 2.28 -4.95
N PHE A 288 -13.48 2.34 -4.23
CA PHE A 288 -12.98 3.52 -3.52
C PHE A 288 -11.94 4.29 -4.34
N GLY A 289 -11.65 3.86 -5.57
CA GLY A 289 -10.58 4.45 -6.39
C GLY A 289 -9.19 4.21 -5.81
N VAL A 290 -9.00 3.10 -5.09
CA VAL A 290 -7.73 2.69 -4.53
C VAL A 290 -7.08 1.65 -5.43
N GLY A 291 -5.80 1.84 -5.75
CA GLY A 291 -4.98 0.85 -6.42
C GLY A 291 -3.77 0.41 -5.60
N THR A 292 -3.17 -0.70 -5.98
CA THR A 292 -1.88 -1.15 -5.41
C THR A 292 -0.84 -1.31 -6.50
N ILE A 293 0.41 -1.02 -6.17
CA ILE A 293 1.57 -1.32 -7.00
C ILE A 293 2.47 -2.19 -6.16
N LEU A 294 2.72 -3.42 -6.63
CA LEU A 294 3.52 -4.39 -5.90
C LEU A 294 4.63 -4.85 -6.81
N SER A 295 5.87 -4.61 -6.40
CA SER A 295 7.07 -5.00 -7.14
C SER A 295 7.78 -6.11 -6.38
N THR A 296 8.02 -7.25 -7.02
CA THR A 296 8.72 -8.40 -6.43
C THR A 296 9.77 -8.95 -7.39
N GLN A 297 10.62 -9.85 -6.91
CA GLN A 297 11.58 -10.53 -7.76
C GLN A 297 10.95 -11.66 -8.57
N PHE A 298 10.03 -12.40 -7.97
CA PHE A 298 9.43 -13.60 -8.55
C PHE A 298 7.91 -13.60 -8.40
N LEU A 299 7.20 -14.22 -9.35
CA LEU A 299 5.74 -14.33 -9.30
C LEU A 299 5.26 -15.13 -8.08
N GLN A 300 6.01 -16.16 -7.68
CA GLN A 300 5.66 -17.00 -6.52
C GLN A 300 5.57 -16.21 -5.20
N HIS A 301 6.23 -15.05 -5.09
CA HIS A 301 6.12 -14.18 -3.92
C HIS A 301 4.75 -13.53 -3.80
N PHE A 302 3.96 -13.44 -4.88
CA PHE A 302 2.56 -13.07 -4.79
C PHE A 302 1.69 -14.14 -4.11
N GLY A 303 2.28 -15.26 -3.69
CA GLY A 303 1.61 -16.34 -2.97
C GLY A 303 1.09 -17.44 -3.89
N SER A 304 0.69 -18.56 -3.30
CA SER A 304 0.20 -19.75 -4.00
C SER A 304 -1.24 -20.08 -3.62
N GLY A 305 -1.95 -20.79 -4.51
CA GLY A 305 -3.30 -21.29 -4.25
C GLY A 305 -4.41 -20.23 -4.25
N ALA A 306 -5.45 -20.46 -3.44
CA ALA A 306 -6.66 -19.63 -3.40
C ALA A 306 -6.43 -18.22 -2.84
N GLU A 307 -5.37 -18.07 -2.04
CA GLU A 307 -5.04 -16.91 -1.23
C GLU A 307 -3.97 -15.99 -1.87
N SER A 308 -3.61 -16.26 -3.12
CA SER A 308 -2.57 -15.53 -3.85
C SER A 308 -3.02 -14.12 -4.23
N TYR A 309 -2.15 -13.14 -3.98
CA TYR A 309 -2.35 -11.75 -4.35
C TYR A 309 -2.37 -11.53 -5.87
N SER A 310 -1.72 -12.43 -6.63
CA SER A 310 -1.64 -12.32 -8.09
C SER A 310 -3.03 -12.30 -8.74
N ARG A 311 -4.02 -12.96 -8.11
CA ARG A 311 -5.43 -13.00 -8.53
C ARG A 311 -6.13 -11.66 -8.53
N TYR A 312 -5.59 -10.71 -7.80
CA TYR A 312 -6.10 -9.35 -7.72
C TYR A 312 -5.26 -8.38 -8.56
N ILE A 313 -4.37 -8.87 -9.43
CA ILE A 313 -3.54 -8.05 -10.30
C ILE A 313 -3.99 -8.23 -11.74
N GLN A 314 -4.15 -7.10 -12.42
CA GLN A 314 -4.62 -7.08 -13.80
C GLN A 314 -3.57 -6.50 -14.74
N THR A 315 -2.83 -5.49 -14.29
CA THR A 315 -1.73 -4.93 -15.06
C THR A 315 -0.43 -5.55 -14.58
N TRP A 316 0.35 -6.13 -15.50
CA TRP A 316 1.63 -6.76 -15.21
C TRP A 316 2.73 -6.12 -16.03
N ALA A 317 3.87 -5.85 -15.39
CA ALA A 317 5.13 -5.52 -16.07
C ALA A 317 6.18 -6.57 -15.71
N VAL A 318 6.53 -7.41 -16.68
CA VAL A 318 7.44 -8.54 -16.50
C VAL A 318 8.78 -8.20 -17.11
N HIS A 319 9.77 -7.92 -16.27
CA HIS A 319 11.16 -7.78 -16.69
C HIS A 319 11.83 -9.16 -16.74
N HIS A 320 13.14 -9.20 -16.96
CA HIS A 320 13.90 -10.45 -16.90
C HIS A 320 13.69 -11.20 -15.57
N VAL A 321 13.22 -12.46 -15.65
CA VAL A 321 13.04 -13.37 -14.50
C VAL A 321 13.79 -14.67 -14.79
N ALA A 322 14.84 -14.95 -14.01
CA ALA A 322 15.66 -16.15 -14.20
C ALA A 322 14.91 -17.45 -13.85
N ASP A 323 14.24 -17.46 -12.69
CA ASP A 323 13.48 -18.59 -12.17
C ASP A 323 11.98 -18.41 -12.45
N LEU A 324 11.63 -18.49 -13.73
CA LEU A 324 10.26 -18.40 -14.23
C LEU A 324 9.74 -19.81 -14.59
N LYS A 325 8.47 -20.09 -14.32
CA LYS A 325 7.77 -21.30 -14.80
C LYS A 325 6.84 -20.96 -15.97
N LYS A 326 6.59 -21.91 -16.87
CA LYS A 326 5.63 -21.70 -17.98
C LYS A 326 4.23 -21.39 -17.48
N SER A 327 3.81 -22.04 -16.40
CA SER A 327 2.53 -21.75 -15.73
C SER A 327 2.40 -20.30 -15.25
N ASP A 328 3.52 -19.65 -14.92
CA ASP A 328 3.54 -18.25 -14.49
C ASP A 328 3.25 -17.33 -15.69
N VAL A 329 3.81 -17.66 -16.87
CA VAL A 329 3.55 -16.94 -18.13
C VAL A 329 2.10 -17.11 -18.57
N GLU A 330 1.59 -18.34 -18.55
CA GLU A 330 0.17 -18.64 -18.85
C GLU A 330 -0.76 -17.83 -17.96
N TYR A 331 -0.43 -17.79 -16.66
CA TYR A 331 -1.19 -17.05 -15.67
C TYR A 331 -1.15 -15.54 -15.90
N VAL A 332 0.04 -14.95 -16.06
CA VAL A 332 0.21 -13.50 -16.22
C VAL A 332 -0.41 -13.04 -17.53
N PHE A 333 -0.11 -13.70 -18.64
CA PHE A 333 -0.50 -13.26 -19.98
C PHE A 333 -1.84 -13.80 -20.47
N HIS A 334 -2.47 -14.75 -19.76
CA HIS A 334 -3.69 -15.44 -20.19
C HIS A 334 -3.56 -16.05 -21.60
N THR A 335 -2.40 -16.63 -21.93
CA THR A 335 -2.15 -17.27 -23.24
C THR A 335 -3.05 -18.49 -23.51
N GLY A 336 -3.80 -18.96 -22.51
CA GLY A 336 -4.81 -20.00 -22.67
C GLY A 336 -4.21 -21.31 -23.18
N SER A 337 -4.77 -21.88 -24.24
CA SER A 337 -4.28 -23.10 -24.90
C SER A 337 -3.24 -22.86 -26.00
N ALA A 338 -2.80 -21.62 -26.23
CA ALA A 338 -1.79 -21.29 -27.23
C ALA A 338 -0.38 -21.59 -26.68
N ALA A 339 -0.03 -22.88 -26.68
CA ALA A 339 1.24 -23.38 -26.15
C ALA A 339 2.46 -22.70 -26.78
N ASP A 340 2.38 -22.35 -28.08
CA ASP A 340 3.47 -21.70 -28.81
C ASP A 340 3.71 -20.25 -28.33
N ASP A 341 2.64 -19.50 -28.03
CA ASP A 341 2.76 -18.13 -27.49
C ASP A 341 3.33 -18.14 -26.07
N THR A 342 2.89 -19.10 -25.25
CA THR A 342 3.48 -19.32 -23.91
C THR A 342 4.97 -19.62 -24.01
N GLU A 343 5.38 -20.52 -24.90
CA GLU A 343 6.79 -20.89 -25.07
C GLU A 343 7.61 -19.69 -25.53
N ARG A 344 7.11 -18.95 -26.51
CA ARG A 344 7.77 -17.74 -27.02
C ARG A 344 7.96 -16.71 -25.90
N LEU A 345 6.89 -16.33 -25.21
CA LEU A 345 6.96 -15.36 -24.10
C LEU A 345 7.89 -15.85 -22.99
N PHE A 346 7.86 -17.14 -22.67
CA PHE A 346 8.76 -17.73 -21.68
C PHE A 346 10.24 -17.58 -22.04
N GLN A 347 10.61 -17.85 -23.30
CA GLN A 347 11.98 -17.65 -23.76
C GLN A 347 12.35 -16.16 -23.83
N ASP A 348 11.43 -15.32 -24.32
CA ASP A 348 11.64 -13.89 -24.47
C ASP A 348 11.88 -13.22 -23.11
N ILE A 349 11.09 -13.55 -22.07
CA ILE A 349 11.27 -13.02 -20.71
C ILE A 349 12.69 -13.31 -20.18
N LYS A 350 13.23 -14.50 -20.48
CA LYS A 350 14.59 -14.88 -20.06
C LYS A 350 15.70 -14.17 -20.83
N THR A 351 15.39 -13.56 -21.97
CA THR A 351 16.36 -12.83 -22.80
C THR A 351 16.21 -11.31 -22.72
N LEU A 352 15.20 -10.82 -22.01
CA LEU A 352 15.01 -9.38 -21.77
C LEU A 352 16.29 -8.74 -21.20
N GLY A 353 16.66 -7.62 -21.82
CA GLY A 353 17.75 -6.78 -21.34
C GLY A 353 17.37 -5.95 -20.12
N LYS A 354 18.32 -5.12 -19.69
CA LYS A 354 18.08 -4.10 -18.67
C LYS A 354 17.13 -3.05 -19.24
N HIS A 355 16.15 -2.61 -18.45
CA HIS A 355 15.12 -1.63 -18.84
C HIS A 355 14.24 -2.10 -20.00
N GLN A 356 14.07 -3.42 -20.08
CA GLN A 356 13.13 -4.04 -21.00
C GLN A 356 12.15 -4.88 -20.22
N SER A 357 10.88 -4.74 -20.60
CA SER A 357 9.80 -5.52 -20.02
C SER A 357 8.83 -6.00 -21.09
N ILE A 358 8.05 -7.01 -20.74
CA ILE A 358 6.85 -7.40 -21.46
C ILE A 358 5.67 -7.08 -20.55
N VAL A 359 4.77 -6.23 -21.02
CA VAL A 359 3.63 -5.78 -20.24
C VAL A 359 2.33 -6.39 -20.72
N LYS A 360 1.42 -6.58 -19.78
CA LYS A 360 0.00 -6.80 -20.04
C LYS A 360 -0.78 -5.70 -19.34
N ILE A 361 -1.49 -4.90 -20.11
CA ILE A 361 -2.21 -3.75 -19.58
C ILE A 361 -3.71 -4.05 -19.55
N GLY A 362 -4.29 -4.05 -18.34
CA GLY A 362 -5.73 -4.11 -18.16
C GLY A 362 -6.40 -5.32 -18.82
N ASN A 363 -7.37 -5.03 -19.69
CA ASN A 363 -8.14 -6.02 -20.45
C ASN A 363 -7.47 -6.44 -21.76
N SER A 364 -6.29 -5.90 -22.10
CA SER A 364 -5.59 -6.30 -23.32
C SER A 364 -5.21 -7.78 -23.26
N GLU A 365 -5.60 -8.52 -24.29
CA GLU A 365 -5.16 -9.89 -24.51
C GLU A 365 -3.72 -9.95 -25.06
N LYS A 366 -3.22 -8.83 -25.59
CA LYS A 366 -1.90 -8.76 -26.21
C LYS A 366 -0.84 -8.33 -25.21
N ALA A 367 0.20 -9.15 -25.11
CA ALA A 367 1.47 -8.78 -24.51
C ALA A 367 2.17 -7.72 -25.38
N VAL A 368 2.82 -6.74 -24.74
CA VAL A 368 3.52 -5.65 -25.44
C VAL A 368 4.96 -5.60 -24.95
N TYR A 369 5.91 -5.61 -25.88
CA TYR A 369 7.34 -5.56 -25.59
C TYR A 369 7.78 -4.11 -25.49
N LEU A 370 8.33 -3.72 -24.35
CA LEU A 370 8.72 -2.35 -24.05
C LEU A 370 10.23 -2.19 -23.89
N GLU A 371 10.74 -1.06 -24.36
CA GLU A 371 11.83 -0.35 -23.70
C GLU A 371 11.19 0.55 -22.65
N ASP A 372 11.50 0.31 -21.38
CA ASP A 372 10.82 0.91 -20.24
C ASP A 372 11.13 2.40 -20.12
N GLN A 373 10.13 3.21 -19.78
CA GLN A 373 10.34 4.58 -19.35
C GLN A 373 11.03 4.56 -17.99
N ALA A 374 12.29 4.94 -17.96
CA ALA A 374 13.04 5.01 -16.73
C ALA A 374 12.89 6.36 -16.02
N PHE A 375 13.12 6.36 -14.70
CA PHE A 375 12.99 7.56 -13.90
C PHE A 375 14.06 8.62 -14.21
N TRP A 376 15.31 8.22 -14.50
CA TRP A 376 16.33 9.21 -14.87
C TRP A 376 16.03 9.90 -16.21
N GLU A 377 15.43 9.19 -17.17
CA GLU A 377 14.99 9.76 -18.46
C GLU A 377 13.91 10.81 -18.21
N LEU A 378 12.95 10.50 -17.34
CA LEU A 378 11.88 11.42 -16.94
C LEU A 378 12.41 12.71 -16.28
N LEU A 379 13.55 12.63 -15.57
CA LEU A 379 14.20 13.80 -14.98
C LEU A 379 15.06 14.58 -15.99
N GLU A 380 15.59 13.91 -17.01
CA GLU A 380 16.36 14.55 -18.08
C GLU A 380 15.45 15.38 -18.98
N GLU A 381 14.27 14.86 -19.33
CA GLU A 381 13.26 15.58 -20.12
C GLU A 381 12.87 16.93 -19.48
N GLU A 382 12.74 16.98 -18.16
CA GLU A 382 12.45 18.22 -17.41
C GLU A 382 13.56 19.28 -17.45
N ARG A 383 14.81 18.89 -17.76
CA ARG A 383 15.90 19.88 -17.86
C ARG A 383 15.89 20.63 -19.17
N TYR A 384 15.12 20.15 -20.15
CA TYR A 384 15.04 20.72 -21.49
C TYR A 384 13.70 21.42 -21.78
N GLU A 385 12.72 21.30 -20.88
CA GLU A 385 11.49 22.11 -20.83
C GLU A 385 11.69 23.36 -19.95
#